data_AF-A0A1Y4U331-F1
#
_entry.id   AF-A0A1Y4U331-F1
#
_cell.length_a   1.000
_cell.length_b   1.000
_cell.length_c   1.000
_cell.angle_alpha   90.00
_cell.angle_beta   90.00
_cell.angle_gamma   90.00
#
_symmetry.space_group_name_H-M   'P 1'
#
loop_
_entity.id
_entity.type
_entity.pdbx_description
1 polymer ?
#
loop_
_entity_poly.entity_id
_entity_poly.type
_entity_poly.pdbx_seq_one_letter_code
_entity_poly.pdbx_strand_id
1 'polypeptide(L)'
;MGGKSMIKERKGNLLQEDTPMIAHQVNCQGVMGAGIARQIRKNLLTAGQYREYQQLCKKNREALLGACYLTQKKDTLRYVAHLFAENVPTGKGLDTEYSALRQSLTSMMFLAAQEGVSQIAIPGYLGCGLAGGDWEVVYSEILVPLFSKSCFTLTILYLPGSIRRLWEEFGEIPMDPETECIEQSWHGFPSGTHREKIWHWFEETFQISVAEDLMY
;
A
#
# COMPACT_ATOMS: atom_id res chain seq x y z
N MET A 1 -4.73 -26.56 6.87
CA MET A 1 -4.34 -26.21 5.48
C MET A 1 -3.66 -24.87 5.53
N GLY A 2 -2.33 -24.84 5.48
CA GLY A 2 -1.58 -23.58 5.46
C GLY A 2 -1.69 -22.97 4.08
N GLY A 3 -2.55 -21.96 3.91
CA GLY A 3 -2.58 -21.18 2.67
C GLY A 3 -1.20 -20.55 2.45
N LYS A 4 -0.63 -20.73 1.26
CA LYS A 4 0.59 -20.01 0.86
C LYS A 4 0.30 -18.51 0.94
N SER A 5 1.12 -17.77 1.68
CA SER A 5 1.18 -16.31 1.58
C SER A 5 1.28 -15.90 0.12
N MET A 6 0.53 -14.86 -0.27
CA MET A 6 0.53 -14.38 -1.64
C MET A 6 0.39 -12.86 -1.65
N ILE A 7 1.47 -12.18 -2.04
CA ILE A 7 1.39 -10.80 -2.54
C ILE A 7 1.07 -10.91 -4.02
N LYS A 8 0.02 -10.21 -4.46
CA LYS A 8 -0.38 -10.07 -5.84
C LYS A 8 -0.29 -8.61 -6.20
N GLU A 9 0.30 -8.32 -7.35
CA GLU A 9 0.38 -6.97 -7.87
C GLU A 9 -0.41 -6.92 -9.18
N ARG A 10 -1.14 -5.83 -9.40
CA ARG A 10 -1.82 -5.60 -10.67
C ARG A 10 -2.16 -4.14 -10.88
N LYS A 11 -2.39 -3.77 -12.13
CA LYS A 11 -2.97 -2.48 -12.51
C LYS A 11 -4.43 -2.41 -12.06
N GLY A 12 -4.82 -1.36 -11.35
CA GLY A 12 -6.20 -1.18 -10.90
C GLY A 12 -6.41 -0.01 -9.95
N ASN A 13 -7.68 0.31 -9.69
CA ASN A 13 -8.08 1.35 -8.74
C ASN A 13 -8.64 0.72 -7.47
N LEU A 14 -8.00 0.96 -6.34
CA LEU A 14 -8.42 0.47 -5.02
C LEU A 14 -9.89 0.74 -4.69
N LEU A 15 -10.44 1.88 -5.13
CA LEU A 15 -11.83 2.25 -4.86
C LEU A 15 -12.85 1.37 -5.60
N GLN A 16 -12.41 0.72 -6.68
CA GLN A 16 -13.23 -0.17 -7.51
C GLN A 16 -13.00 -1.65 -7.16
N GLU A 17 -12.02 -1.95 -6.32
CA GLU A 17 -11.69 -3.32 -5.94
C GLU A 17 -12.88 -3.99 -5.25
N ASP A 18 -13.17 -5.24 -5.57
CA ASP A 18 -14.18 -6.04 -4.86
C ASP A 18 -13.49 -7.07 -3.96
N THR A 19 -12.95 -6.58 -2.85
CA THR A 19 -12.29 -7.38 -1.82
C THR A 19 -12.98 -7.16 -0.48
N PRO A 20 -13.00 -8.15 0.43
CA PRO A 20 -13.57 -8.00 1.76
C PRO A 20 -12.94 -6.86 2.59
N MET A 21 -11.67 -6.52 2.37
CA MET A 21 -11.03 -5.41 3.07
C MET A 21 -10.09 -4.62 2.16
N ILE A 22 -10.26 -3.30 2.13
CA ILE A 22 -9.24 -2.39 1.62
C ILE A 22 -8.55 -1.68 2.76
N ALA A 23 -7.28 -1.31 2.61
CA ALA A 23 -6.56 -0.51 3.58
C ALA A 23 -5.87 0.69 2.96
N HIS A 24 -5.72 1.75 3.75
CA HIS A 24 -4.97 2.94 3.39
C HIS A 24 -4.33 3.57 4.63
N GLN A 25 -3.25 4.31 4.40
CA GLN A 25 -2.62 5.12 5.44
C GLN A 25 -3.45 6.37 5.74
N VAL A 26 -3.55 6.71 7.03
CA VAL A 26 -4.19 7.92 7.54
C VAL A 26 -3.30 8.61 8.56
N ASN A 27 -3.57 9.89 8.81
CA ASN A 27 -2.96 10.62 9.92
C ASN A 27 -3.74 10.52 11.23
N CYS A 28 -3.05 10.85 12.33
CA CYS A 28 -3.63 10.99 13.67
C CYS A 28 -4.36 12.33 13.90
N GLN A 29 -4.37 13.25 12.91
CA GLN A 29 -5.05 14.54 13.03
C GLN A 29 -6.54 14.51 12.67
N GLY A 30 -7.05 13.38 12.14
CA GLY A 30 -8.45 13.27 11.72
C GLY A 30 -8.72 13.92 10.35
N VAL A 31 -7.68 14.12 9.53
CA VAL A 31 -7.79 14.84 8.26
C VAL A 31 -7.68 13.88 7.08
N MET A 32 -8.70 13.83 6.23
CA MET A 32 -8.68 13.10 4.95
C MET A 32 -8.85 14.09 3.79
N GLY A 33 -7.86 14.97 3.63
CA GLY A 33 -7.93 16.16 2.77
C GLY A 33 -7.40 15.99 1.35
N ALA A 34 -6.57 14.97 1.09
CA ALA A 34 -5.96 14.73 -0.22
C ALA A 34 -5.74 13.24 -0.49
N GLY A 35 -5.20 12.93 -1.68
CA GLY A 35 -4.80 11.57 -2.06
C GLY A 35 -5.93 10.53 -1.99
N ILE A 36 -5.55 9.29 -1.70
CA ILE A 36 -6.47 8.16 -1.53
C ILE A 36 -7.41 8.36 -0.34
N ALA A 37 -6.92 8.97 0.76
CA ALA A 37 -7.72 9.21 1.96
C ALA A 37 -8.94 10.10 1.68
N ARG A 38 -8.77 11.20 0.93
CA ARG A 38 -9.90 12.05 0.48
C ARG A 38 -10.91 11.27 -0.34
N GLN A 39 -10.42 10.41 -1.24
CA GLN A 39 -11.29 9.65 -2.14
C GLN A 39 -12.06 8.57 -1.38
N ILE A 40 -11.43 7.87 -0.44
CA ILE A 40 -12.11 6.91 0.45
C ILE A 40 -13.19 7.63 1.26
N ARG A 41 -12.87 8.78 1.87
CA ARG A 41 -13.86 9.60 2.58
C ARG A 41 -15.05 9.95 1.69
N LYS A 42 -14.79 10.40 0.46
CA LYS A 42 -15.84 10.87 -0.46
C LYS A 42 -16.72 9.72 -0.99
N ASN A 43 -16.13 8.58 -1.30
CA ASN A 43 -16.78 7.54 -2.09
C ASN A 43 -17.22 6.32 -1.27
N LEU A 44 -16.59 6.05 -0.12
CA LEU A 44 -16.78 4.81 0.64
C LEU A 44 -17.30 5.02 2.06
N LEU A 45 -17.08 6.20 2.65
CA LEU A 45 -17.52 6.50 4.01
C LEU A 45 -18.79 7.34 4.02
N THR A 46 -19.68 7.06 4.97
CA THR A 46 -20.76 7.97 5.32
C THR A 46 -20.24 9.15 6.15
N ALA A 47 -21.01 10.23 6.22
CA ALA A 47 -20.69 11.38 7.08
C ALA A 47 -20.58 10.98 8.57
N GLY A 48 -21.35 9.99 9.02
CA GLY A 48 -21.27 9.45 10.39
C GLY A 48 -19.96 8.74 10.65
N GLN A 49 -19.56 7.84 9.77
CA GLN A 49 -18.28 7.10 9.88
C GLN A 49 -17.07 8.04 9.84
N TYR A 50 -17.08 9.05 8.96
CA TYR A 50 -16.00 10.04 8.96
C TYR A 50 -15.96 10.84 10.26
N ARG A 51 -17.13 11.21 10.83
CA ARG A 51 -17.21 11.90 12.12
C ARG A 51 -16.70 11.02 13.27
N GLU A 52 -16.98 9.73 13.26
CA GLU A 52 -16.44 8.77 14.24
C GLU A 52 -14.92 8.69 14.17
N TYR A 53 -14.36 8.55 12.96
CA TYR A 53 -12.91 8.63 12.74
C TYR A 53 -12.31 9.95 13.28
N GLN A 54 -12.94 11.09 13.03
CA GLN A 54 -12.48 12.38 13.54
C GLN A 54 -12.54 12.46 15.08
N GLN A 55 -13.60 11.93 15.70
CA GLN A 55 -13.73 11.90 17.15
C GLN A 55 -12.69 10.97 17.79
N LEU A 56 -12.41 9.82 17.17
CA LEU A 56 -11.35 8.91 17.57
C LEU A 56 -10.00 9.65 17.58
N CYS A 57 -9.66 10.33 16.48
CA CYS A 57 -8.44 11.13 16.37
C CYS A 57 -8.36 12.23 17.42
N LYS A 58 -9.47 12.93 17.68
CA LYS A 58 -9.52 14.01 18.68
C LYS A 58 -9.28 13.50 20.11
N LYS A 59 -9.82 12.32 20.45
CA LYS A 59 -9.75 11.78 21.82
C LYS A 59 -8.43 11.06 22.10
N ASN A 60 -7.89 10.34 21.13
CA ASN A 60 -6.85 9.33 21.34
C ASN A 60 -5.56 9.59 20.55
N ARG A 61 -5.34 10.82 20.04
CA ARG A 61 -4.26 11.17 19.11
C ARG A 61 -2.92 10.47 19.39
N GLU A 62 -2.44 10.58 20.64
CA GLU A 62 -1.13 10.05 21.06
C GLU A 62 -1.05 8.52 21.02
N ALA A 63 -2.17 7.83 21.20
CA ALA A 63 -2.25 6.37 21.24
C ALA A 63 -2.62 5.75 19.88
N LEU A 64 -2.94 6.57 18.86
CA LEU A 64 -3.38 6.07 17.56
C LEU A 64 -2.23 5.70 16.64
N LEU A 65 -1.06 6.31 16.80
CA LEU A 65 0.07 6.02 15.94
C LEU A 65 0.47 4.54 16.08
N GLY A 66 0.49 3.81 14.95
CA GLY A 66 0.70 2.37 14.92
C GLY A 66 -0.56 1.51 15.07
N ALA A 67 -1.73 2.12 15.32
CA ALA A 67 -2.99 1.41 15.42
C ALA A 67 -3.67 1.23 14.05
N CYS A 68 -4.64 0.30 14.01
CA CYS A 68 -5.59 0.18 12.92
C CYS A 68 -7.02 0.41 13.44
N TYR A 69 -7.82 1.15 12.69
CA TYR A 69 -9.26 1.27 12.92
C TYR A 69 -10.01 0.72 11.71
N LEU A 70 -11.01 -0.14 11.94
CA LEU A 70 -11.87 -0.66 10.88
C LEU A 70 -13.18 0.12 10.82
N THR A 71 -13.59 0.48 9.62
CA THR A 71 -14.94 0.90 9.30
C THR A 71 -15.59 -0.13 8.39
N GLN A 72 -16.73 -0.69 8.78
CA GLN A 72 -17.52 -1.55 7.91
C GLN A 72 -18.40 -0.70 6.99
N LYS A 73 -18.35 -0.94 5.68
CA LYS A 73 -19.24 -0.28 4.73
C LYS A 73 -20.68 -0.74 5.01
N LYS A 74 -21.58 0.24 5.16
CA LYS A 74 -22.97 0.02 5.58
C LYS A 74 -23.64 -1.07 4.73
N ASP A 75 -24.32 -2.00 5.40
CA ASP A 75 -25.09 -3.10 4.80
C ASP A 75 -24.23 -4.06 3.93
N THR A 76 -22.92 -4.12 4.16
CA THR A 76 -22.00 -5.04 3.46
C THR A 76 -21.02 -5.70 4.43
N LEU A 77 -20.42 -6.82 4.05
CA LEU A 77 -19.32 -7.47 4.79
C LEU A 77 -17.95 -6.87 4.46
N ARG A 78 -17.91 -5.67 3.85
CA ARG A 78 -16.67 -5.05 3.38
C ARG A 78 -16.15 -4.03 4.39
N TYR A 79 -14.86 -4.09 4.66
CA TYR A 79 -14.17 -3.21 5.61
C TYR A 79 -13.22 -2.23 4.89
N VAL A 80 -13.08 -1.05 5.50
CA VAL A 80 -12.02 -0.07 5.23
C VAL A 80 -11.12 -0.02 6.47
N ALA A 81 -9.87 -0.42 6.31
CA ALA A 81 -8.85 -0.33 7.35
C ALA A 81 -8.09 0.99 7.27
N HIS A 82 -8.12 1.74 8.36
CA HIS A 82 -7.43 3.01 8.55
C HIS A 82 -6.12 2.77 9.29
N LEU A 83 -5.02 2.75 8.55
CA LEU A 83 -3.67 2.49 9.09
C LEU A 83 -3.05 3.80 9.58
N PHE A 84 -2.97 3.98 10.89
CA PHE A 84 -2.39 5.19 11.47
C PHE A 84 -0.86 5.11 11.45
N ALA A 85 -0.26 5.75 10.47
CA ALA A 85 1.20 5.74 10.28
C ALA A 85 1.78 7.13 9.94
N GLU A 86 1.01 8.17 10.20
CA GLU A 86 1.38 9.56 9.98
C GLU A 86 0.86 10.36 11.18
N ASN A 87 1.73 10.97 11.99
CA ASN A 87 1.21 11.73 13.13
C ASN A 87 0.60 13.06 12.67
N VAL A 88 1.37 13.86 11.94
CA VAL A 88 0.97 15.18 11.42
C VAL A 88 1.23 15.21 9.90
N PRO A 89 0.21 15.48 9.07
CA PRO A 89 0.39 15.53 7.62
C PRO A 89 0.94 16.89 7.19
N THR A 90 2.26 17.05 7.21
CA THR A 90 2.91 18.31 6.81
C THR A 90 2.94 18.48 5.29
N GLY A 91 2.90 17.37 4.55
CA GLY A 91 3.01 17.33 3.10
C GLY A 91 4.41 17.69 2.61
N LYS A 92 5.42 17.63 3.48
CA LYS A 92 6.81 18.02 3.20
C LYS A 92 7.78 17.01 3.82
N GLY A 93 8.65 16.43 2.99
CA GLY A 93 9.60 15.43 3.46
C GLY A 93 8.90 14.15 3.91
N LEU A 94 9.49 13.46 4.89
CA LEU A 94 9.00 12.18 5.41
C LEU A 94 8.06 12.40 6.59
N ASP A 95 6.76 12.25 6.35
CA ASP A 95 5.71 12.23 7.39
C ASP A 95 5.31 10.78 7.76
N THR A 96 5.54 9.81 6.88
CA THR A 96 5.28 8.39 7.17
C THR A 96 6.26 7.85 8.21
N GLU A 97 5.73 7.34 9.31
CA GLU A 97 6.49 6.65 10.35
C GLU A 97 6.50 5.15 10.06
N TYR A 98 7.58 4.63 9.46
CA TYR A 98 7.68 3.23 9.02
C TYR A 98 7.40 2.21 10.13
N SER A 99 7.86 2.48 11.36
CA SER A 99 7.59 1.63 12.52
C SER A 99 6.09 1.58 12.84
N ALA A 100 5.39 2.71 12.73
CA ALA A 100 3.94 2.81 12.89
C ALA A 100 3.18 2.16 11.72
N LEU A 101 3.68 2.28 10.48
CA LEU A 101 3.11 1.59 9.33
C LEU A 101 3.16 0.06 9.52
N ARG A 102 4.30 -0.46 9.96
CA ARG A 102 4.46 -1.88 10.28
C ARG A 102 3.52 -2.33 11.40
N GLN A 103 3.40 -1.54 12.48
CA GLN A 103 2.51 -1.84 13.60
C GLN A 103 1.04 -1.82 13.18
N SER A 104 0.62 -0.81 12.40
CA SER A 104 -0.76 -0.68 11.96
C SER A 104 -1.17 -1.77 10.96
N LEU A 105 -0.26 -2.20 10.07
CA LEU A 105 -0.47 -3.38 9.23
C LEU A 105 -0.63 -4.66 10.05
N THR A 106 0.19 -4.84 11.08
CA THR A 106 0.09 -5.99 12.00
C THR A 106 -1.24 -5.95 12.77
N SER A 107 -1.65 -4.77 13.25
CA SER A 107 -2.95 -4.54 13.90
C SER A 107 -4.11 -4.84 12.95
N MET A 108 -4.03 -4.40 11.69
CA MET A 108 -5.01 -4.72 10.64
C MET A 108 -5.10 -6.23 10.42
N MET A 109 -3.99 -6.96 10.31
CA MET A 109 -4.00 -8.41 10.14
C MET A 109 -4.68 -9.10 11.32
N PHE A 110 -4.43 -8.66 12.55
CA PHE A 110 -5.12 -9.19 13.73
C PHE A 110 -6.63 -8.95 13.67
N LEU A 111 -7.07 -7.73 13.37
CA LEU A 111 -8.49 -7.39 13.25
C LEU A 111 -9.15 -8.15 12.08
N ALA A 112 -8.47 -8.26 10.94
CA ALA A 112 -8.95 -9.02 9.79
C ALA A 112 -9.17 -10.50 10.14
N ALA A 113 -8.25 -11.12 10.90
CA ALA A 113 -8.43 -12.49 11.38
C ALA A 113 -9.65 -12.63 12.30
N GLN A 114 -9.91 -11.66 13.19
CA GLN A 114 -11.10 -11.67 14.06
C GLN A 114 -12.40 -11.59 13.27
N GLU A 115 -12.40 -10.83 12.18
CA GLU A 115 -13.55 -10.69 11.26
C GLU A 115 -13.63 -11.83 10.22
N GLY A 116 -12.73 -12.82 10.27
CA GLY A 116 -12.69 -13.93 9.31
C GLY A 116 -12.29 -13.52 7.88
N VAL A 117 -11.64 -12.36 7.74
CA VAL A 117 -11.17 -11.82 6.45
C VAL A 117 -9.73 -12.27 6.20
N SER A 118 -9.45 -12.82 5.01
CA SER A 118 -8.10 -13.22 4.59
C SER A 118 -7.59 -12.52 3.33
N GLN A 119 -8.45 -11.77 2.65
CA GLN A 119 -8.15 -11.05 1.41
C GLN A 119 -8.17 -9.54 1.68
N ILE A 120 -7.03 -8.89 1.41
CA ILE A 120 -6.81 -7.48 1.68
C ILE A 120 -6.26 -6.81 0.43
N ALA A 121 -6.72 -5.60 0.10
CA ALA A 121 -6.09 -4.79 -0.95
C ALA A 121 -5.60 -3.44 -0.43
N ILE A 122 -4.48 -2.98 -0.99
CA ILE A 122 -3.85 -1.69 -0.69
C ILE A 122 -3.52 -0.93 -1.99
N PRO A 123 -3.38 0.41 -1.95
CA PRO A 123 -2.85 1.11 -3.10
C PRO A 123 -1.34 0.84 -3.22
N GLY A 124 -0.82 0.78 -4.45
CA GLY A 124 0.61 0.94 -4.69
C GLY A 124 1.07 2.32 -4.16
N TYR A 125 2.29 2.40 -3.65
CA TYR A 125 2.82 3.60 -2.96
C TYR A 125 2.06 3.96 -1.66
N LEU A 126 1.58 2.95 -0.93
CA LEU A 126 1.05 3.13 0.44
C LEU A 126 2.07 3.87 1.32
N GLY A 127 1.71 5.07 1.78
CA GLY A 127 2.59 5.91 2.62
C GLY A 127 3.66 6.72 1.86
N CYS A 128 3.79 6.57 0.55
CA CYS A 128 4.91 7.13 -0.22
C CYS A 128 4.58 8.36 -1.08
N GLY A 129 3.29 8.72 -1.18
CA GLY A 129 2.84 9.90 -1.91
C GLY A 129 3.10 11.18 -1.12
N LEU A 130 2.03 11.85 -0.70
CA LEU A 130 2.12 13.12 0.05
C LEU A 130 2.85 13.02 1.39
N ALA A 131 2.91 11.81 1.97
CA ALA A 131 3.60 11.56 3.23
C ALA A 131 5.10 11.22 3.06
N GLY A 132 5.59 11.20 1.82
CA GLY A 132 7.02 11.15 1.48
C GLY A 132 7.79 9.89 1.89
N GLY A 133 7.09 8.78 2.16
CA GLY A 133 7.74 7.49 2.31
C GLY A 133 8.46 7.00 1.04
N ASP A 134 9.37 6.07 1.23
CA ASP A 134 10.12 5.34 0.22
C ASP A 134 9.41 4.01 -0.05
N TRP A 135 9.08 3.75 -1.31
CA TRP A 135 8.32 2.55 -1.66
C TRP A 135 9.15 1.28 -1.53
N GLU A 136 10.46 1.31 -1.77
CA GLU A 136 11.31 0.13 -1.60
C GLU A 136 11.36 -0.29 -0.13
N VAL A 137 11.46 0.68 0.80
CA VAL A 137 11.38 0.41 2.25
C VAL A 137 10.02 -0.19 2.60
N VAL A 138 8.91 0.42 2.13
CA VAL A 138 7.56 -0.09 2.42
C VAL A 138 7.36 -1.49 1.85
N TYR A 139 7.75 -1.72 0.61
CA TYR A 139 7.54 -2.98 -0.08
C TYR A 139 8.43 -4.09 0.49
N SER A 140 9.76 -3.92 0.43
CA SER A 140 10.73 -4.97 0.72
C SER A 140 10.97 -5.18 2.22
N GLU A 141 10.90 -4.14 3.05
CA GLU A 141 11.19 -4.26 4.49
C GLU A 141 9.93 -4.42 5.37
N ILE A 142 8.77 -3.98 4.88
CA ILE A 142 7.51 -4.03 5.65
C ILE A 142 6.53 -5.03 5.06
N LEU A 143 6.07 -4.84 3.83
CA LEU A 143 5.00 -5.66 3.24
C LEU A 143 5.46 -7.10 3.00
N VAL A 144 6.58 -7.30 2.29
CA VAL A 144 7.10 -8.64 1.97
C VAL A 144 7.32 -9.47 3.26
N PRO A 145 8.01 -8.98 4.31
CA PRO A 145 8.24 -9.77 5.53
C PRO A 145 6.99 -10.04 6.36
N LEU A 146 6.00 -9.13 6.36
CA LEU A 146 4.75 -9.33 7.08
C LEU A 146 3.86 -10.37 6.40
N PHE A 147 3.67 -10.23 5.09
CA PHE A 147 2.73 -11.07 4.37
C PHE A 147 3.30 -12.46 4.10
N SER A 148 4.59 -12.58 3.73
CA SER A 148 5.28 -13.87 3.49
C SER A 148 5.12 -14.90 4.60
N LYS A 149 4.94 -14.45 5.85
CA LYS A 149 4.80 -15.29 7.05
C LYS A 149 3.35 -15.51 7.48
N SER A 150 2.38 -15.07 6.69
CA SER A 150 0.97 -15.00 7.07
C SER A 150 0.08 -15.84 6.17
N CYS A 151 -1.18 -16.06 6.59
CA CYS A 151 -2.21 -16.70 5.78
C CYS A 151 -3.01 -15.70 4.92
N PHE A 152 -2.65 -14.42 4.92
CA PHE A 152 -3.35 -13.38 4.17
C PHE A 152 -2.90 -13.34 2.71
N THR A 153 -3.84 -13.03 1.82
CA THR A 153 -3.55 -12.60 0.45
C THR A 153 -3.59 -11.08 0.41
N LEU A 154 -2.46 -10.45 0.08
CA LEU A 154 -2.37 -9.01 -0.17
C LEU A 154 -2.45 -8.75 -1.67
N THR A 155 -3.35 -7.88 -2.10
CA THR A 155 -3.38 -7.36 -3.47
C THR A 155 -2.95 -5.90 -3.46
N ILE A 156 -1.88 -5.57 -4.18
CA ILE A 156 -1.41 -4.20 -4.36
C ILE A 156 -1.92 -3.70 -5.71
N LEU A 157 -2.66 -2.60 -5.69
CA LEU A 157 -3.31 -2.03 -6.87
C LEU A 157 -2.60 -0.76 -7.30
N TYR A 158 -2.00 -0.81 -8.48
CA TYR A 158 -1.26 0.31 -9.04
C TYR A 158 -2.12 1.08 -10.04
N LEU A 159 -2.22 2.39 -9.84
CA LEU A 159 -2.75 3.29 -10.86
C LEU A 159 -1.70 3.49 -11.96
N PRO A 160 -2.07 3.89 -13.20
CA PRO A 160 -1.12 4.14 -14.28
C PRO A 160 0.04 5.06 -13.89
N GLY A 161 -0.23 6.13 -13.14
CA GLY A 161 0.83 7.03 -12.64
C GLY A 161 1.76 6.38 -11.63
N SER A 162 1.27 5.44 -10.81
CA SER A 162 2.09 4.65 -9.90
C SER A 162 2.98 3.67 -10.66
N ILE A 163 2.48 3.07 -11.75
CA ILE A 163 3.28 2.17 -12.59
C ILE A 163 4.42 2.93 -13.26
N ARG A 164 4.15 4.13 -13.80
CA ARG A 164 5.20 5.01 -14.35
C ARG A 164 6.26 5.36 -13.31
N ARG A 165 5.83 5.74 -12.10
CA ARG A 165 6.77 6.02 -11.01
C ARG A 165 7.63 4.80 -10.67
N LEU A 166 7.05 3.59 -10.65
CA LEU A 166 7.79 2.36 -10.38
C LEU A 166 8.81 2.06 -11.49
N TRP A 167 8.46 2.36 -12.74
CA TRP A 167 9.35 2.25 -13.88
C TRP A 167 10.50 3.27 -13.84
N GLU A 168 10.21 4.53 -13.46
CA GLU A 168 11.24 5.55 -13.25
C GLU A 168 12.21 5.14 -12.12
N GLU A 169 11.68 4.64 -11.01
CA GLU A 169 12.49 4.14 -9.88
C GLU A 169 13.36 2.94 -10.30
N PHE A 170 12.87 2.07 -11.19
CA PHE A 170 13.69 1.00 -11.79
C PHE A 170 14.82 1.55 -12.67
N GLY A 171 14.56 2.63 -13.43
CA GLY A 171 15.56 3.27 -14.29
C GLY A 171 16.75 3.86 -13.54
N GLU A 172 16.59 4.17 -12.25
CA GLU A 172 17.66 4.68 -11.37
C GLU A 172 18.49 3.57 -10.73
N ILE A 173 18.13 2.29 -10.91
CA ILE A 173 18.86 1.17 -10.30
C ILE A 173 20.18 0.93 -11.06
N PRO A 174 21.34 0.93 -10.37
CA PRO A 174 22.63 0.66 -10.99
C PRO A 174 22.64 -0.69 -11.71
N MET A 175 23.25 -0.70 -12.89
CA MET A 175 23.24 -1.83 -13.80
C MET A 175 24.61 -2.04 -14.42
N ASP A 176 25.02 -3.30 -14.49
CA ASP A 176 26.22 -3.71 -15.20
C ASP A 176 26.02 -3.49 -16.72
N PRO A 177 26.87 -2.66 -17.38
CA PRO A 177 26.71 -2.33 -18.79
C PRO A 177 27.03 -3.48 -19.75
N GLU A 178 27.73 -4.53 -19.30
CA GLU A 178 28.07 -5.71 -20.11
C GLU A 178 27.02 -6.81 -19.95
N THR A 179 26.57 -7.06 -18.71
CA THR A 179 25.64 -8.17 -18.41
C THR A 179 24.18 -7.75 -18.36
N GLU A 180 23.90 -6.44 -18.37
CA GLU A 180 22.55 -5.86 -18.24
C GLU A 180 21.79 -6.34 -16.99
N CYS A 181 22.53 -6.75 -15.95
CA CYS A 181 21.98 -7.16 -14.66
C CYS A 181 21.98 -6.01 -13.66
N ILE A 182 20.96 -5.92 -12.82
CA ILE A 182 20.92 -4.97 -11.71
C ILE A 182 22.02 -5.29 -10.68
N GLU A 183 22.71 -4.28 -10.18
CA GLU A 183 23.82 -4.45 -9.23
C GLU A 183 23.33 -4.52 -7.77
N GLN A 184 22.11 -4.06 -7.50
CA GLN A 184 21.46 -4.12 -6.19
C GLN A 184 20.08 -4.76 -6.29
N SER A 185 19.58 -5.30 -5.17
CA SER A 185 18.22 -5.80 -5.10
C SER A 185 17.20 -4.66 -5.20
N TRP A 186 16.06 -4.92 -5.84
CA TRP A 186 15.01 -3.93 -6.03
C TRP A 186 13.65 -4.61 -6.21
N HIS A 187 12.61 -4.14 -5.51
CA HIS A 187 11.22 -4.60 -5.63
C HIS A 187 11.05 -6.13 -5.59
N GLY A 188 11.84 -6.79 -4.74
CA GLY A 188 11.86 -8.25 -4.60
C GLY A 188 12.72 -9.02 -5.61
N PHE A 189 13.30 -8.35 -6.61
CA PHE A 189 14.32 -8.92 -7.49
C PHE A 189 15.70 -8.85 -6.81
N PRO A 190 16.45 -9.96 -6.74
CA PRO A 190 17.81 -9.94 -6.20
C PRO A 190 18.78 -9.25 -7.16
N SER A 191 19.87 -8.70 -6.62
CA SER A 191 21.07 -8.33 -7.40
C SER A 191 21.49 -9.48 -8.34
N GLY A 192 21.92 -9.14 -9.55
CA GLY A 192 22.20 -10.10 -10.63
C GLY A 192 20.97 -10.48 -11.47
N THR A 193 19.82 -9.85 -11.26
CA THR A 193 18.65 -10.05 -12.12
C THR A 193 18.82 -9.28 -13.43
N HIS A 194 18.73 -9.98 -14.56
CA HIS A 194 18.75 -9.36 -15.89
C HIS A 194 17.54 -8.44 -16.09
N ARG A 195 17.77 -7.21 -16.60
CA ARG A 195 16.74 -6.18 -16.76
C ARG A 195 15.52 -6.61 -17.58
N GLU A 196 15.73 -7.45 -18.58
CA GLU A 196 14.65 -7.94 -19.45
C GLU A 196 13.63 -8.78 -18.66
N LYS A 197 14.06 -9.49 -17.61
CA LYS A 197 13.12 -10.22 -16.73
C LYS A 197 12.20 -9.26 -15.98
N ILE A 198 12.73 -8.12 -15.57
CA ILE A 198 11.97 -7.08 -14.86
C ILE A 198 11.02 -6.39 -15.84
N TRP A 199 11.47 -6.12 -17.06
CA TRP A 199 10.62 -5.65 -18.17
C TRP A 199 9.41 -6.59 -18.38
N HIS A 200 9.66 -7.87 -18.63
CA HIS A 200 8.58 -8.85 -18.85
C HIS A 200 7.63 -8.91 -17.65
N TRP A 201 8.17 -8.80 -16.43
CA TRP A 201 7.35 -8.70 -15.22
C TRP A 201 6.42 -7.48 -15.23
N PHE A 202 6.86 -6.30 -15.68
CA PHE A 202 5.98 -5.14 -15.81
C PHE A 202 4.82 -5.42 -16.78
N GLU A 203 5.13 -5.99 -17.95
CA GLU A 203 4.12 -6.29 -18.98
C GLU A 203 3.10 -7.31 -18.47
N GLU A 204 3.55 -8.40 -17.85
CA GLU A 204 2.68 -9.46 -17.33
C GLU A 204 1.85 -8.99 -16.12
N THR A 205 2.49 -8.31 -15.17
CA THR A 205 1.87 -7.89 -13.90
C THR A 205 0.84 -6.80 -14.11
N PHE A 206 1.15 -5.81 -14.96
CA PHE A 206 0.29 -4.65 -15.18
C PHE A 206 -0.55 -4.74 -16.45
N GLN A 207 -0.33 -5.76 -17.29
CA GLN A 207 -1.02 -5.96 -18.57
C GLN A 207 -0.90 -4.69 -19.43
N ILE A 208 0.34 -4.31 -19.71
CA ILE A 208 0.78 -3.12 -20.45
C ILE A 208 1.87 -3.50 -21.46
N SER A 209 2.18 -2.61 -22.39
CA SER A 209 3.42 -2.68 -23.17
C SER A 209 4.42 -1.68 -22.58
N VAL A 210 5.58 -2.14 -22.11
CA VAL A 210 6.60 -1.21 -21.61
C VAL A 210 7.06 -0.26 -22.73
N ALA A 211 7.26 -0.81 -23.93
CA ALA A 211 7.68 -0.04 -25.09
C ALA A 211 6.71 1.08 -25.46
N GLU A 212 5.40 0.84 -25.40
CA GLU A 212 4.39 1.83 -25.81
C GLU A 212 3.93 2.70 -24.64
N ASP A 213 3.78 2.12 -23.44
CA ASP A 213 3.14 2.79 -22.31
C ASP A 213 4.12 3.50 -21.37
N LEU A 214 5.40 3.09 -21.31
CA LEU A 214 6.36 3.52 -20.28
C LEU A 214 7.66 4.15 -20.81
N MET A 215 8.04 3.92 -22.07
CA MET A 215 9.25 4.49 -22.66
C MET A 215 9.08 5.91 -23.24
N TYR A 216 7.87 6.47 -23.21
CA TYR A 216 7.52 7.81 -23.72
C TYR A 216 6.67 8.59 -22.70
#